data_AF-A0A932RG02-F1
#
_entry.id   AF-A0A932RG02-F1
#
_cell.length_a   1.000
_cell.length_b   1.000
_cell.length_c   1.000
_cell.angle_alpha   90.00
_cell.angle_beta   90.00
_cell.angle_gamma   90.00
#
_symmetry.space_group_name_H-M   'P 1'
#
loop_
_entity.id
_entity.type
_entity.pdbx_description
1 polymer ?
#
loop_
_entity_poly.entity_id
_entity_poly.type
_entity_poly.pdbx_seq_one_letter_code
_entity_poly.pdbx_strand_id
1 'polypeptide(L)'
;MEKVCHRGRLVLIALIGFALIAGLGGSMGTVFAGGGAPLPDLVPMGFGNAVVTSRLGAPTLEFDILTANIGGQDFSRPRDPDTGSFLLQQIYEYRLYDVDGVEIEPSRTRKNTICTIDDGARGNVYPCIQDHGPQFTCSPFVQGISRGWADSYFRGLTGQWISLGDNRGSLRLQAILDPDGDLQRTDIPDSGRDATPDNNIFNVYFTYNGGASITVDRVELGFDPDAVCP
;
A
#
# COMPACT_ATOMS: atom_id res chain seq x y z
N MET A 1 45.31 22.39 -42.01
CA MET A 1 44.58 21.11 -42.06
C MET A 1 44.53 20.54 -40.67
N GLU A 2 43.40 20.77 -40.01
CA GLU A 2 43.01 20.22 -38.70
C GLU A 2 42.73 18.72 -38.79
N LYS A 3 42.92 17.98 -37.69
CA LYS A 3 41.97 16.95 -37.27
C LYS A 3 41.82 16.96 -35.74
N VAL A 4 40.68 17.49 -35.32
CA VAL A 4 40.15 17.51 -33.96
C VAL A 4 39.71 16.08 -33.58
N CYS A 5 40.13 15.60 -32.41
CA CYS A 5 39.76 14.30 -31.87
C CYS A 5 38.65 14.47 -30.82
N HIS A 6 37.40 14.22 -31.21
CA HIS A 6 36.24 14.22 -30.32
C HIS A 6 36.13 12.90 -29.56
N ARG A 7 36.34 12.93 -28.24
CA ARG A 7 35.92 11.85 -27.33
C ARG A 7 34.51 12.17 -26.81
N GLY A 8 33.49 11.63 -27.47
CA GLY A 8 32.12 11.62 -26.96
C GLY A 8 31.97 10.56 -25.86
N ARG A 9 31.59 10.99 -24.65
CA ARG A 9 31.12 10.09 -23.58
C ARG A 9 29.65 9.79 -23.83
N LEU A 10 29.35 8.55 -24.18
CA LEU A 10 28.00 8.02 -24.30
C LEU A 10 27.54 7.62 -22.89
N VAL A 11 26.62 8.40 -22.32
CA VAL A 11 25.91 8.05 -21.08
C VAL A 11 24.71 7.19 -21.48
N LEU A 12 24.79 5.89 -21.21
CA LEU A 12 23.69 4.97 -21.39
C LEU A 12 22.79 5.06 -20.14
N ILE A 13 21.63 5.70 -20.26
CA ILE A 13 20.60 5.69 -19.23
C ILE A 13 19.87 4.34 -19.36
N ALA A 14 20.15 3.42 -18.44
CA ALA A 14 19.37 2.20 -18.28
C ALA A 14 18.09 2.53 -17.49
N LEU A 15 16.99 2.76 -18.20
CA LEU A 15 15.64 2.69 -17.63
C LEU A 15 15.31 1.21 -17.44
N ILE A 16 15.57 0.70 -16.24
CA ILE A 16 15.12 -0.64 -15.84
C ILE A 16 13.62 -0.55 -15.61
N GLY A 17 12.88 -1.21 -16.50
CA GLY A 17 11.44 -1.41 -16.38
C GLY A 17 11.11 -2.20 -15.11
N PHE A 18 10.05 -1.77 -14.44
CA PHE A 18 9.38 -2.53 -13.40
C PHE A 18 8.90 -3.86 -13.99
N ALA A 19 9.64 -4.93 -13.73
CA ALA A 19 9.10 -6.29 -13.83
C ALA A 19 8.53 -6.64 -12.45
N LEU A 20 7.21 -6.75 -12.37
CA LEU A 20 6.53 -7.43 -11.28
C LEU A 20 7.11 -8.84 -11.15
N ILE A 21 7.85 -9.11 -10.08
CA ILE A 21 8.26 -10.46 -9.72
C ILE A 21 7.14 -11.03 -8.86
N ALA A 22 6.26 -11.81 -9.49
CA ALA A 22 5.42 -12.79 -8.81
C ALA A 22 6.33 -13.94 -8.34
N GLY A 23 6.81 -13.84 -7.10
CA GLY A 23 7.66 -14.85 -6.45
C GLY A 23 6.81 -15.77 -5.56
N LEU A 24 6.48 -16.94 -6.09
CA LEU A 24 5.79 -18.03 -5.40
C LEU A 24 6.54 -18.47 -4.13
N GLY A 25 5.89 -18.31 -2.98
CA GLY A 25 6.21 -19.01 -1.74
C GLY A 25 4.94 -19.06 -0.90
N GLY A 26 4.27 -20.20 -0.88
CA GLY A 26 2.97 -20.36 -0.24
C GLY A 26 3.07 -20.37 1.29
N SER A 27 2.67 -19.28 1.92
CA SER A 27 1.88 -19.37 3.14
C SER A 27 0.42 -19.48 2.71
N MET A 28 -0.28 -20.53 3.14
CA MET A 28 -1.72 -20.70 2.85
C MET A 28 -2.52 -19.70 3.68
N GLY A 29 -2.47 -18.42 3.31
CA GLY A 29 -3.57 -17.51 3.60
C GLY A 29 -4.79 -18.01 2.82
N THR A 30 -5.96 -18.02 3.45
CA THR A 30 -7.22 -18.23 2.75
C THR A 30 -7.37 -17.14 1.70
N VAL A 31 -7.04 -17.48 0.46
CA VAL A 31 -7.22 -16.62 -0.71
C VAL A 31 -8.71 -16.55 -1.00
N PHE A 32 -9.34 -15.42 -0.69
CA PHE A 32 -10.71 -15.15 -1.10
C PHE A 32 -10.69 -14.69 -2.57
N ALA A 33 -11.39 -15.41 -3.44
CA ALA A 33 -11.75 -14.89 -4.75
C ALA A 33 -12.61 -13.63 -4.51
N GLY A 34 -12.34 -12.54 -5.23
CA GLY A 34 -13.09 -11.27 -5.19
C GLY A 34 -14.53 -11.40 -5.72
N GLY A 35 -15.28 -12.35 -5.16
CA GLY A 35 -16.64 -12.69 -5.51
C GLY A 35 -17.63 -11.71 -4.90
N GLY A 36 -17.67 -10.49 -5.43
CA GLY A 36 -18.83 -9.60 -5.42
C GLY A 36 -19.66 -9.57 -4.14
N ALA A 37 -19.03 -9.38 -2.99
CA ALA A 37 -19.79 -8.93 -1.81
C ALA A 37 -20.46 -7.59 -2.20
N PRO A 38 -21.72 -7.34 -1.81
CA PRO A 38 -22.38 -6.05 -2.11
C PRO A 38 -21.69 -4.87 -1.42
N LEU A 39 -20.69 -5.12 -0.60
CA LEU A 39 -19.93 -4.14 0.15
C LEU A 39 -18.60 -3.84 -0.57
N PRO A 40 -17.99 -2.68 -0.31
CA PRO A 40 -16.61 -2.43 -0.65
C PRO A 40 -15.69 -3.47 -0.02
N ASP A 41 -14.55 -3.71 -0.66
CA ASP A 41 -13.52 -4.62 -0.17
C ASP A 41 -12.19 -3.92 -0.40
N LEU A 42 -11.63 -3.33 0.66
CA LEU A 42 -10.41 -2.55 0.55
C LEU A 42 -9.20 -3.43 0.77
N VAL A 43 -8.27 -3.46 -0.16
CA VAL A 43 -7.07 -4.27 -0.03
C VAL A 43 -5.81 -3.43 -0.17
N PRO A 44 -4.82 -3.58 0.74
CA PRO A 44 -3.48 -3.06 0.48
C PRO A 44 -2.87 -3.81 -0.70
N MET A 45 -2.38 -3.06 -1.68
CA MET A 45 -1.64 -3.61 -2.80
C MET A 45 -0.46 -2.72 -3.14
N GLY A 46 0.56 -3.29 -3.78
CA GLY A 46 1.70 -2.53 -4.27
C GLY A 46 2.63 -2.01 -3.16
N PHE A 47 3.92 -2.19 -3.41
CA PHE A 47 4.98 -1.56 -2.64
C PHE A 47 6.03 -1.04 -3.61
N GLY A 48 6.32 0.25 -3.50
CA GLY A 48 7.13 0.94 -4.50
C GLY A 48 7.88 2.13 -3.93
N ASN A 49 8.83 2.64 -4.72
CA ASN A 49 9.64 3.80 -4.38
C ASN A 49 10.27 3.72 -2.98
N ALA A 50 10.60 2.51 -2.54
CA ALA A 50 11.15 2.26 -1.22
C ALA A 50 12.58 2.81 -1.12
N VAL A 51 12.81 3.68 -0.14
CA VAL A 51 14.14 4.24 0.13
C VAL A 51 14.41 4.22 1.61
N VAL A 52 15.68 4.12 1.98
CA VAL A 52 16.11 4.31 3.36
C VAL A 52 16.70 5.70 3.50
N THR A 53 16.12 6.49 4.41
CA THR A 53 16.62 7.83 4.75
C THR A 53 17.02 7.89 6.22
N SER A 54 17.64 8.99 6.62
CA SER A 54 17.97 9.29 8.01
C SER A 54 17.31 10.59 8.49
N ARG A 55 16.23 11.03 7.83
CA ARG A 55 15.60 12.34 8.11
C ARG A 55 14.99 12.42 9.51
N LEU A 56 14.69 11.28 10.12
CA LEU A 56 14.13 11.16 11.47
C LEU A 56 15.20 10.80 12.53
N GLY A 57 16.49 10.96 12.20
CA GLY A 57 17.60 10.72 13.13
C GLY A 57 18.10 9.27 13.22
N ALA A 58 17.41 8.34 12.56
CA ALA A 58 17.79 6.93 12.45
C ALA A 58 17.44 6.37 11.05
N PRO A 59 18.02 5.23 10.62
CA PRO A 59 17.63 4.55 9.40
C PRO A 59 16.12 4.30 9.36
N THR A 60 15.45 4.89 8.37
CA THR A 60 13.99 4.91 8.23
C THR A 60 13.64 4.42 6.83
N LEU A 61 12.83 3.37 6.73
CA LEU A 61 12.29 2.90 5.48
C LEU A 61 11.04 3.71 5.12
N GLU A 62 11.09 4.43 4.01
CA GLU A 62 9.97 5.18 3.43
C GLU A 62 9.53 4.49 2.14
N PHE A 63 8.22 4.36 1.91
CA PHE A 63 7.68 3.58 0.80
C PHE A 63 6.31 4.09 0.36
N ASP A 64 5.97 3.87 -0.91
CA ASP A 64 4.61 4.05 -1.40
C ASP A 64 3.79 2.78 -1.11
N ILE A 65 2.50 2.94 -0.78
CA ILE A 65 1.53 1.84 -0.70
C ILE A 65 0.25 2.24 -1.45
N LEU A 66 -0.34 1.31 -2.21
CA LEU A 66 -1.65 1.50 -2.85
C LEU A 66 -2.73 0.78 -2.02
N THR A 67 -3.94 1.32 -2.02
CA THR A 67 -5.12 0.70 -1.41
C THR A 67 -6.19 0.61 -2.47
N ALA A 68 -6.56 -0.58 -2.91
CA ALA A 68 -7.57 -0.77 -3.95
C ALA A 68 -8.92 -1.13 -3.35
N ASN A 69 -9.99 -0.84 -4.08
CA ASN A 69 -11.30 -1.38 -3.80
C ASN A 69 -11.64 -2.48 -4.82
N ILE A 70 -11.60 -3.73 -4.38
CA ILE A 70 -11.91 -4.92 -5.19
C ILE A 70 -13.32 -5.45 -4.91
N GLY A 71 -14.13 -4.71 -4.14
CA GLY A 71 -15.46 -5.11 -3.71
C GLY A 71 -16.53 -4.99 -4.80
N GLY A 72 -17.80 -5.13 -4.38
CA GLY A 72 -18.94 -5.03 -5.29
C GLY A 72 -19.50 -3.63 -5.49
N GLN A 73 -19.03 -2.62 -4.73
CA GLN A 73 -19.46 -1.23 -4.85
C GLN A 73 -18.36 -0.25 -4.44
N ASP A 74 -18.59 1.03 -4.70
CA ASP A 74 -17.71 2.12 -4.25
C ASP A 74 -17.57 2.18 -2.73
N PHE A 75 -16.34 2.33 -2.26
CA PHE A 75 -16.05 2.70 -0.87
C PHE A 75 -16.27 4.20 -0.70
N SER A 76 -17.24 4.60 0.10
CA SER A 76 -17.41 5.97 0.58
C SER A 76 -16.88 6.07 2.00
N ARG A 77 -15.86 6.91 2.21
CA ARG A 77 -15.19 7.05 3.52
C ARG A 77 -16.23 7.41 4.59
N PRO A 78 -16.50 6.52 5.57
CA PRO A 78 -17.58 6.74 6.51
C PRO A 78 -17.19 7.81 7.54
N ARG A 79 -18.22 8.35 8.19
CA ARG A 79 -18.08 9.26 9.33
C ARG A 79 -18.57 8.57 10.58
N ASP A 80 -17.91 8.90 11.67
CA ASP A 80 -18.36 8.54 13.00
C ASP A 80 -19.72 9.22 13.27
N PRO A 81 -20.78 8.46 13.60
CA PRO A 81 -22.13 9.02 13.74
C PRO A 81 -22.25 9.99 14.92
N ASP A 82 -21.41 9.85 15.95
CA ASP A 82 -21.46 10.68 17.15
C ASP A 82 -20.71 11.99 16.98
N THR A 83 -19.53 11.95 16.35
CA THR A 83 -18.63 13.10 16.23
C THR A 83 -18.69 13.78 14.86
N GLY A 84 -19.25 13.11 13.85
CA GLY A 84 -19.23 13.54 12.45
C GLY A 84 -17.85 13.55 11.80
N SER A 85 -16.80 13.15 12.53
CA SER A 85 -15.44 13.07 12.00
C SER A 85 -15.31 11.89 11.04
N PHE A 86 -14.45 11.98 10.03
CA PHE A 86 -14.17 10.82 9.19
C PHE A 86 -13.56 9.69 10.02
N LEU A 87 -14.02 8.48 9.77
CA LEU A 87 -13.38 7.25 10.25
C LEU A 87 -12.10 6.99 9.44
N LEU A 88 -11.31 6.03 9.92
CA LEU A 88 -9.96 5.75 9.44
C LEU A 88 -8.99 6.91 9.64
N GLN A 89 -8.90 7.51 10.84
CA GLN A 89 -7.83 8.48 11.05
C GLN A 89 -6.46 7.84 10.88
N GLN A 90 -6.31 6.58 11.29
CA GLN A 90 -5.09 5.78 11.19
C GLN A 90 -5.31 4.57 10.27
N ILE A 91 -5.31 4.81 8.96
CA ILE A 91 -5.68 3.79 7.97
C ILE A 91 -4.71 2.59 7.94
N TYR A 92 -3.43 2.79 8.27
CA TYR A 92 -2.43 1.71 8.30
C TYR A 92 -1.71 1.63 9.63
N GLU A 93 -1.40 0.40 10.04
CA GLU A 93 -0.36 0.07 11.01
C GLU A 93 0.78 -0.69 10.32
N TYR A 94 2.01 -0.26 10.60
CA TYR A 94 3.23 -0.90 10.11
C TYR A 94 3.96 -1.61 11.24
N ARG A 95 4.36 -2.86 10.98
CA ARG A 95 5.14 -3.69 11.89
C ARG A 95 6.35 -4.25 11.18
N LEU A 96 7.48 -4.29 11.88
CA LEU A 96 8.74 -4.81 11.36
C LEU A 96 9.12 -6.09 12.11
N TYR A 97 9.45 -7.13 11.36
CA TYR A 97 9.88 -8.42 11.89
C TYR A 97 11.26 -8.79 11.36
N ASP A 98 12.01 -9.55 12.16
CA ASP A 98 13.23 -10.22 11.71
C ASP A 98 12.91 -11.53 10.95
N VAL A 99 13.97 -12.23 10.54
CA VAL A 99 13.89 -13.50 9.82
C VAL A 99 13.24 -14.62 10.63
N ASP A 100 13.32 -14.55 11.96
CA ASP A 100 12.75 -15.53 12.87
C ASP A 100 11.28 -15.21 13.22
N GLY A 101 10.75 -14.11 12.68
CA GLY A 101 9.38 -13.66 12.90
C GLY A 101 9.20 -12.90 14.22
N VAL A 102 10.29 -12.48 14.87
CA VAL A 102 10.24 -11.66 16.08
C VAL A 102 10.03 -10.20 15.67
N GLU A 103 9.09 -9.52 16.32
CA GLU A 103 8.81 -8.11 16.09
C GLU A 103 9.98 -7.26 16.63
N ILE A 104 10.60 -6.50 15.75
CA ILE A 104 11.82 -5.71 16.00
C ILE A 104 11.50 -4.39 16.70
N GLU A 105 10.41 -3.74 16.28
CA GLU A 105 10.02 -2.43 16.76
C GLU A 105 8.69 -2.55 17.52
N PRO A 106 8.68 -2.46 18.87
CA PRO A 106 7.43 -2.52 19.62
C PRO A 106 6.57 -1.26 19.42
N SER A 107 7.14 -0.15 18.92
CA SER A 107 6.35 1.02 18.52
C SER A 107 5.74 0.83 17.14
N ARG A 108 4.49 0.36 17.16
CA ARG A 108 3.60 0.31 15.99
C ARG A 108 3.54 1.69 15.34
N THR A 109 4.16 1.84 14.18
CA THR A 109 4.04 3.09 13.42
C THR A 109 2.71 3.09 12.71
N ARG A 110 1.88 4.09 13.00
CA ARG A 110 0.58 4.24 12.36
C ARG A 110 0.60 5.41 11.39
N LYS A 111 -0.05 5.19 10.26
CA LYS A 111 -0.22 6.21 9.24
C LYS A 111 -1.55 6.91 9.43
N ASN A 112 -1.48 8.23 9.59
CA ASN A 112 -2.69 9.03 9.48
C ASN A 112 -3.11 9.16 8.00
N THR A 113 -4.42 8.99 7.73
CA THR A 113 -4.96 9.34 6.41
C THR A 113 -5.56 10.74 6.41
N ILE A 114 -5.12 11.53 5.45
CA ILE A 114 -5.63 12.89 5.23
C ILE A 114 -6.77 12.84 4.22
N CYS A 115 -6.68 11.96 3.23
CA CYS A 115 -7.70 11.80 2.21
C CYS A 115 -7.74 10.38 1.66
N THR A 116 -8.91 10.02 1.14
CA THR A 116 -9.14 8.79 0.38
C THR A 116 -9.72 9.17 -0.99
N ILE A 117 -9.03 8.82 -2.07
CA ILE A 117 -9.34 9.30 -3.43
C ILE A 117 -9.17 8.21 -4.48
N ASP A 118 -9.72 8.45 -5.66
CA ASP A 118 -9.33 7.73 -6.87
C ASP A 118 -8.06 8.38 -7.45
N ASP A 119 -6.89 7.75 -7.29
CA ASP A 119 -5.66 8.30 -7.86
C ASP A 119 -5.71 8.24 -9.39
N GLY A 120 -5.93 9.37 -10.05
CA GLY A 120 -5.98 9.44 -11.52
C GLY A 120 -4.68 9.03 -12.24
N ALA A 121 -3.53 9.05 -11.56
CA ALA A 121 -2.24 8.70 -12.15
C ALA A 121 -1.86 7.23 -11.99
N ARG A 122 -2.27 6.59 -10.89
CA ARG A 122 -1.84 5.22 -10.52
C ARG A 122 -2.98 4.31 -10.06
N GLY A 123 -4.17 4.86 -9.92
CA GLY A 123 -5.30 4.24 -9.25
C GLY A 123 -6.17 3.37 -10.15
N ASN A 124 -6.07 3.47 -11.49
CA ASN A 124 -6.80 2.53 -12.35
C ASN A 124 -6.08 1.16 -12.41
N VAL A 125 -6.25 0.37 -11.34
CA VAL A 125 -5.53 -0.90 -11.12
C VAL A 125 -6.30 -2.12 -11.59
N TYR A 126 -7.64 -2.08 -11.56
CA TYR A 126 -8.51 -3.18 -12.00
C TYR A 126 -9.60 -2.71 -12.97
N PRO A 127 -9.23 -2.40 -14.24
CA PRO A 127 -10.20 -1.92 -15.24
C PRO A 127 -11.34 -2.91 -15.52
N CYS A 128 -11.16 -4.21 -15.26
CA CYS A 128 -12.13 -5.24 -15.58
C CYS A 128 -13.39 -5.21 -14.68
N ILE A 129 -13.28 -4.68 -13.46
CA ILE A 129 -14.38 -4.54 -12.49
C ILE A 129 -14.80 -3.07 -12.31
N GLN A 130 -14.21 -2.16 -13.08
CA GLN A 130 -14.47 -0.73 -12.99
C GLN A 130 -15.84 -0.42 -13.61
N ASP A 131 -16.73 0.18 -12.82
CA ASP A 131 -18.08 0.57 -13.28
C ASP A 131 -18.10 1.99 -13.87
N HIS A 132 -17.17 2.87 -13.47
CA HIS A 132 -17.08 4.25 -13.94
C HIS A 132 -15.68 4.86 -13.75
N GLY A 133 -15.47 6.05 -14.35
CA GLY A 133 -14.28 6.87 -14.11
C GLY A 133 -14.13 7.34 -12.65
N PRO A 134 -13.03 8.05 -12.32
CA PRO A 134 -12.75 8.46 -10.95
C PRO A 134 -13.83 9.43 -10.45
N GLN A 135 -14.39 9.18 -9.26
CA GLN A 135 -15.42 9.98 -8.60
C GLN A 135 -14.93 10.68 -7.34
N PHE A 136 -14.00 10.05 -6.62
CA PHE A 136 -13.56 10.52 -5.31
C PHE A 136 -12.33 11.41 -5.41
N THR A 137 -12.33 12.50 -4.65
CA THR A 137 -11.23 13.48 -4.61
C THR A 137 -10.92 13.86 -3.17
N CYS A 138 -9.85 14.61 -2.94
CA CYS A 138 -9.49 15.11 -1.61
C CYS A 138 -10.39 16.29 -1.22
N SER A 139 -11.69 16.01 -1.06
CA SER A 139 -12.73 16.97 -0.72
C SER A 139 -13.18 16.76 0.73
N PRO A 140 -13.64 17.80 1.45
CA PRO A 140 -14.29 17.63 2.75
C PRO A 140 -15.56 16.78 2.70
N PHE A 141 -16.21 16.61 1.54
CA PHE A 141 -17.54 16.01 1.44
C PHE A 141 -17.57 14.66 0.72
N VAL A 142 -16.67 14.42 -0.23
CA VAL A 142 -16.69 13.24 -1.10
C VAL A 142 -15.30 12.64 -1.12
N GLN A 143 -15.10 11.60 -0.31
CA GLN A 143 -13.86 10.82 -0.23
C GLN A 143 -14.21 9.34 -0.27
N GLY A 144 -13.33 8.54 -0.86
CA GLY A 144 -13.64 7.16 -1.15
C GLY A 144 -12.69 6.56 -2.16
N ILE A 145 -12.96 5.31 -2.52
CA ILE A 145 -12.25 4.56 -3.57
C ILE A 145 -13.32 3.87 -4.41
N SER A 146 -13.43 4.29 -5.66
CA SER A 146 -14.33 3.70 -6.64
C SER A 146 -13.98 2.23 -6.85
N ARG A 147 -14.97 1.42 -7.18
CA ARG A 147 -14.73 0.00 -7.50
C ARG A 147 -13.73 -0.13 -8.66
N GLY A 148 -12.71 -0.98 -8.48
CA GLY A 148 -11.62 -1.18 -9.43
C GLY A 148 -10.54 -0.09 -9.42
N TRP A 149 -10.72 0.96 -8.62
CA TRP A 149 -9.73 2.01 -8.41
C TRP A 149 -8.89 1.77 -7.15
N ALA A 150 -7.83 2.55 -7.02
CA ALA A 150 -6.97 2.59 -5.85
C ALA A 150 -6.57 4.03 -5.46
N ASP A 151 -6.35 4.20 -4.17
CA ASP A 151 -5.70 5.35 -3.57
C ASP A 151 -4.20 5.07 -3.38
N SER A 152 -3.36 6.08 -3.56
CA SER A 152 -1.90 5.99 -3.52
C SER A 152 -1.36 6.86 -2.41
N TYR A 153 -0.76 6.20 -1.42
CA TYR A 153 -0.09 6.89 -0.33
C TYR A 153 1.41 7.01 -0.60
N PHE A 154 1.81 8.19 -1.06
CA PHE A 154 3.21 8.52 -1.34
C PHE A 154 4.09 8.54 -0.09
N ARG A 155 5.32 8.03 -0.19
CA ARG A 155 6.35 7.94 0.88
C ARG A 155 6.67 9.25 1.61
N GLY A 156 6.39 10.40 0.98
CA GLY A 156 6.59 11.71 1.59
C GLY A 156 5.53 12.09 2.62
N LEU A 157 4.42 11.34 2.72
CA LEU A 157 3.33 11.63 3.64
C LEU A 157 3.70 11.29 5.10
N THR A 158 3.11 12.03 6.04
CA THR A 158 3.29 11.79 7.47
C THR A 158 2.83 10.38 7.84
N GLY A 159 3.69 9.68 8.58
CA GLY A 159 3.45 8.29 9.01
C GLY A 159 3.62 7.25 7.90
N GLN A 160 4.05 7.62 6.69
CA GLN A 160 4.34 6.69 5.59
C GLN A 160 5.79 6.18 5.65
N TRP A 161 6.16 5.56 6.76
CA TRP A 161 7.51 5.06 7.01
C TRP A 161 7.53 4.07 8.19
N ILE A 162 8.66 3.38 8.38
CA ILE A 162 8.95 2.61 9.60
C ILE A 162 10.44 2.75 9.97
N SER A 163 10.77 2.71 11.27
CA SER A 163 12.17 2.74 11.70
C SER A 163 12.81 1.38 11.46
N LEU A 164 14.00 1.36 10.88
CA LEU A 164 14.82 0.15 10.81
C LEU A 164 15.73 0.01 12.03
N GLY A 165 15.93 1.07 12.80
CA GLY A 165 16.89 1.09 13.91
C GLY A 165 18.29 0.67 13.45
N ASP A 166 18.92 -0.20 14.24
CA ASP A 166 20.23 -0.80 13.91
C ASP A 166 20.11 -2.14 13.15
N ASN A 167 18.89 -2.56 12.81
CA ASN A 167 18.62 -3.87 12.22
C ASN A 167 19.10 -3.93 10.77
N ARG A 168 19.61 -5.09 10.38
CA ARG A 168 20.15 -5.39 9.04
C ARG A 168 19.89 -6.85 8.70
N GLY A 169 20.05 -7.19 7.44
CA GLY A 169 19.78 -8.53 6.92
C GLY A 169 18.36 -8.66 6.37
N SER A 170 17.80 -9.86 6.43
CA SER A 170 16.46 -10.17 5.95
C SER A 170 15.41 -9.76 6.98
N LEU A 171 14.46 -8.96 6.53
CA LEU A 171 13.41 -8.35 7.33
C LEU A 171 12.06 -8.56 6.65
N ARG A 172 10.98 -8.48 7.45
CA ARG A 172 9.61 -8.47 6.94
C ARG A 172 8.89 -7.23 7.46
N LEU A 173 8.45 -6.37 6.55
CA LEU A 173 7.48 -5.31 6.82
C LEU A 173 6.08 -5.91 6.65
N GLN A 174 5.22 -5.73 7.64
CA GLN A 174 3.78 -5.99 7.55
C GLN A 174 3.05 -4.65 7.59
N ALA A 175 2.16 -4.42 6.63
CA ALA A 175 1.18 -3.35 6.65
C ALA A 175 -0.21 -3.95 6.88
N ILE A 176 -0.94 -3.37 7.84
CA ILE A 176 -2.30 -3.78 8.21
C ILE A 176 -3.21 -2.59 7.92
N LEU A 177 -4.11 -2.75 6.95
CA LEU A 177 -5.19 -1.82 6.67
C LEU A 177 -6.27 -1.94 7.75
N ASP A 178 -6.81 -0.81 8.20
CA ASP A 178 -7.85 -0.75 9.23
C ASP A 178 -7.52 -1.59 10.49
N PRO A 179 -6.39 -1.31 11.16
CA PRO A 179 -5.89 -2.16 12.25
C PRO A 179 -6.80 -2.21 13.49
N ASP A 180 -7.72 -1.26 13.63
CA ASP A 180 -8.67 -1.16 14.75
C ASP A 180 -10.04 -1.75 14.41
N GLY A 181 -10.27 -2.10 13.15
CA GLY A 181 -11.52 -2.66 12.66
C GLY A 181 -12.68 -1.65 12.60
N ASP A 182 -12.36 -0.38 12.32
CA ASP A 182 -13.36 0.69 12.27
C ASP A 182 -14.32 0.53 11.08
N LEU A 183 -13.90 -0.16 10.01
CA LEU A 183 -14.74 -0.40 8.83
C LEU A 183 -15.68 -1.60 8.98
N GLN A 184 -15.56 -2.38 10.06
CA GLN A 184 -16.46 -3.50 10.33
C GLN A 184 -17.57 -3.12 11.33
N ARG A 185 -17.54 -1.86 11.81
CA ARG A 185 -18.61 -1.25 12.60
C ARG A 185 -19.98 -1.43 11.94
N THR A 186 -21.00 -1.67 12.75
CA THR A 186 -22.39 -1.88 12.28
C THR A 186 -23.23 -0.60 12.29
N ASP A 187 -22.72 0.46 12.91
CA ASP A 187 -23.38 1.77 13.02
C ASP A 187 -22.98 2.74 11.90
N ILE A 188 -22.17 2.28 10.94
CA ILE A 188 -21.78 3.03 9.75
C ILE A 188 -22.52 2.51 8.50
N PRO A 189 -22.72 3.32 7.46
CA PRO A 189 -23.35 2.87 6.22
C PRO A 189 -22.57 1.74 5.53
N ASP A 190 -23.28 0.85 4.85
CA ASP A 190 -22.69 -0.25 4.07
C ASP A 190 -21.66 0.21 3.02
N SER A 191 -21.82 1.41 2.45
CA SER A 191 -20.84 1.98 1.52
C SER A 191 -19.51 2.33 2.16
N GLY A 192 -19.43 2.40 3.50
CA GLY A 192 -18.20 2.60 4.24
C GLY A 192 -17.71 1.34 4.96
N ARG A 193 -18.38 0.20 4.78
CA ARG A 193 -17.99 -1.05 5.43
C ARG A 193 -17.04 -1.84 4.55
N ASP A 194 -16.08 -2.51 5.17
CA ASP A 194 -15.17 -3.40 4.48
C ASP A 194 -15.67 -4.85 4.59
N ALA A 195 -15.82 -5.51 3.44
CA ALA A 195 -16.44 -6.83 3.31
C ALA A 195 -15.58 -7.94 3.92
N THR A 196 -14.25 -7.82 3.79
CA THR A 196 -13.32 -8.94 3.97
C THR A 196 -12.12 -8.51 4.83
N PRO A 197 -12.30 -8.20 6.13
CA PRO A 197 -11.20 -7.71 6.97
C PRO A 197 -9.96 -8.62 7.03
N ASP A 198 -10.10 -9.90 6.69
CA ASP A 198 -9.01 -10.88 6.71
C ASP A 198 -8.00 -10.69 5.55
N ASN A 199 -8.35 -9.94 4.50
CA ASN A 199 -7.44 -9.66 3.37
C ASN A 199 -6.70 -8.30 3.51
N ASN A 200 -6.90 -7.60 4.63
CA ASN A 200 -6.31 -6.29 4.95
C ASN A 200 -4.83 -6.32 5.31
N ILE A 201 -4.13 -7.44 5.05
CA ILE A 201 -2.74 -7.63 5.42
C ILE A 201 -1.88 -7.73 4.17
N PHE A 202 -0.75 -7.02 4.23
CA PHE A 202 0.26 -6.98 3.20
C PHE A 202 1.64 -7.22 3.81
N ASN A 203 2.42 -8.16 3.26
CA ASN A 203 3.79 -8.42 3.74
C ASN A 203 4.82 -8.17 2.64
N VAL A 204 5.91 -7.50 3.00
CA VAL A 204 7.09 -7.29 2.15
C VAL A 204 8.29 -7.90 2.83
N TYR A 205 8.93 -8.85 2.17
CA TYR A 205 10.19 -9.44 2.58
C TYR A 205 11.30 -8.72 1.82
N PHE A 206 12.28 -8.22 2.54
CA PHE A 206 13.38 -7.46 1.95
C PHE A 206 14.68 -7.63 2.72
N THR A 207 15.78 -7.39 2.03
CA THR A 207 17.11 -7.37 2.62
C THR A 207 17.62 -5.94 2.73
N TYR A 208 18.15 -5.58 3.92
CA TYR A 208 18.73 -4.28 4.22
C TYR A 208 20.18 -4.39 4.69
N ASN A 209 21.10 -3.73 3.97
CA ASN A 209 22.54 -3.81 4.23
C ASN A 209 23.13 -2.58 4.93
N GLY A 210 22.30 -1.66 5.45
CA GLY A 210 22.77 -0.41 6.06
C GLY A 210 22.91 0.77 5.07
N GLY A 211 22.53 0.59 3.81
CA GLY A 211 22.63 1.63 2.76
C GLY A 211 21.40 2.56 2.68
N ALA A 212 21.27 3.27 1.56
CA ALA A 212 20.10 4.11 1.26
C ALA A 212 18.97 3.35 0.53
N SER A 213 19.14 2.06 0.31
CA SER A 213 18.22 1.21 -0.43
C SER A 213 18.04 -0.15 0.24
N ILE A 214 16.92 -0.80 -0.09
CA ILE A 214 16.64 -2.19 0.23
C ILE A 214 16.60 -3.03 -1.06
N THR A 215 16.70 -4.34 -0.92
CA THR A 215 16.37 -5.29 -1.99
C THR A 215 15.09 -5.99 -1.61
N VAL A 216 14.02 -5.78 -2.38
CA VAL A 216 12.75 -6.49 -2.16
C VAL A 216 12.89 -7.90 -2.70
N ASP A 217 12.69 -8.87 -1.81
CA ASP A 217 12.85 -10.29 -2.12
C ASP A 217 11.50 -10.89 -2.57
N ARG A 218 10.43 -10.54 -1.86
CA ARG A 218 9.08 -11.04 -2.12
C ARG A 218 8.01 -10.15 -1.52
N VAL A 219 6.83 -10.17 -2.12
CA VAL A 219 5.62 -9.52 -1.64
C VAL A 219 4.51 -10.58 -1.50
N GLU A 220 3.81 -10.57 -0.38
CA GLU A 220 2.63 -11.41 -0.13
C GLU A 220 1.41 -10.50 0.10
N LEU A 221 0.38 -10.68 -0.72
CA LEU A 221 -0.91 -9.99 -0.62
C LEU A 221 -1.89 -10.85 0.19
N GLY A 222 -2.80 -10.20 0.92
CA GLY A 222 -3.92 -10.88 1.61
C GLY A 222 -5.02 -11.40 0.67
N PHE A 223 -4.89 -11.15 -0.64
CA PHE A 223 -5.84 -11.55 -1.68
C PHE A 223 -5.09 -12.02 -2.93
N ASP A 224 -5.78 -12.70 -3.84
CA ASP A 224 -5.24 -13.09 -5.15
C ASP A 224 -5.62 -12.05 -6.21
N PRO A 225 -4.66 -11.26 -6.72
CA PRO A 225 -4.92 -10.23 -7.71
C PRO A 225 -5.38 -10.80 -9.06
N ASP A 226 -4.95 -12.01 -9.41
CA ASP A 226 -5.32 -12.64 -10.68
C ASP A 226 -6.77 -13.17 -10.62
N ALA A 227 -7.29 -13.45 -9.42
CA ALA A 227 -8.69 -13.82 -9.22
C ALA A 227 -9.66 -12.64 -9.31
N VAL A 228 -9.18 -11.39 -9.16
CA VAL A 228 -10.00 -10.18 -9.27
C VAL A 228 -10.32 -9.89 -10.74
N CYS A 229 -9.34 -10.06 -11.62
CA CYS A 229 -9.46 -9.87 -13.08
C CYS A 229 -8.92 -11.09 -13.84
N PRO A 230 -9.68 -12.20 -13.90
CA PRO A 230 -9.28 -13.42 -14.60
C PRO A 230 -9.27 -13.29 -16.14
#